data_AF-A0A6L4Y6U7-F1
#
_entry.id   AF-A0A6L4Y6U7-F1
#
_cell.length_a   1.000
_cell.length_b   1.000
_cell.length_c   1.000
_cell.angle_alpha   90.00
_cell.angle_beta   90.00
_cell.angle_gamma   90.00
#
_symmetry.space_group_name_H-M   'P 1'
#
loop_
_entity.id
_entity.type
_entity.pdbx_description
1 polymer ?
#
loop_
_entity_poly.entity_id
_entity_poly.type
_entity_poly.pdbx_seq_one_letter_code
_entity_poly.pdbx_strand_id
1 'polypeptide(L)' 'MEAYRVEKRVVKNGVLQLNALPFQEGDLVEVIVLGRKGKVSKSTSSPLRGKVIEYIDPTGPVAQDDWELLQ' A
#
# COMPACT_ATOMS: atom_id res chain seq x y z
N MET A 1 -13.40 -14.42 -14.76
CA MET A 1 -13.98 -14.02 -13.47
C MET A 1 -13.31 -12.73 -13.05
N GLU A 2 -14.07 -11.66 -12.87
CA GLU A 2 -13.57 -10.43 -12.25
C GLU A 2 -13.84 -10.50 -10.74
N ALA A 3 -12.81 -10.21 -9.94
CA ALA A 3 -12.91 -10.29 -8.49
C ALA A 3 -12.81 -8.88 -7.90
N TYR A 4 -13.89 -8.41 -7.27
CA TYR A 4 -13.88 -7.15 -6.54
C TYR A 4 -13.57 -7.38 -5.07
N ARG A 5 -12.57 -6.69 -4.54
CA ARG A 5 -12.14 -6.85 -3.13
C ARG A 5 -12.40 -5.58 -2.32
N VAL A 6 -13.21 -5.75 -1.28
CA VAL A 6 -13.45 -4.74 -0.24
C VAL A 6 -12.80 -5.20 1.06
N GLU A 7 -11.96 -4.36 1.67
CA GLU A 7 -11.45 -4.59 3.02
C GLU A 7 -12.30 -3.83 4.03
N LYS A 8 -12.95 -4.55 4.95
CA LYS A 8 -13.74 -3.95 6.01
C LYS A 8 -13.49 -4.69 7.32
N ARG A 9 -13.39 -3.95 8.43
CA ARG A 9 -13.33 -4.56 9.76
C ARG A 9 -14.73 -5.00 10.16
N VAL A 10 -14.82 -6.22 10.70
CA VAL A 10 -16.05 -6.71 11.31
C VAL A 10 -16.34 -5.86 12.54
N VAL A 11 -17.55 -5.29 12.60
CA VAL A 11 -18.00 -4.43 13.72
C VAL A 11 -18.71 -5.27 14.79
N LYS A 12 -19.27 -4.61 15.81
CA LYS A 12 -19.98 -5.26 16.91
C LYS A 12 -21.03 -6.25 16.36
N ASN A 13 -21.15 -7.40 17.02
CA ASN A 13 -22.06 -8.51 16.68
C ASN A 13 -21.72 -9.30 15.40
N GLY A 14 -20.53 -9.14 14.83
CA GLY A 14 -20.10 -10.00 13.70
C GLY A 14 -20.71 -9.63 12.35
N VAL A 15 -21.45 -8.52 12.27
CA VAL A 15 -22.11 -8.08 11.03
C VAL A 15 -21.10 -7.38 10.11
N LEU A 16 -21.13 -7.75 8.82
CA LEU A 16 -20.37 -7.11 7.76
C LEU A 16 -21.34 -6.55 6.70
N GLN A 17 -21.39 -5.24 6.56
CA GLN A 17 -22.17 -4.59 5.49
C GLN A 17 -21.25 -4.27 4.31
N LEU A 18 -21.55 -4.77 3.12
CA LEU A 18 -20.86 -4.41 1.88
C LEU A 18 -21.74 -3.40 1.12
N ASN A 19 -21.22 -2.19 0.89
CA ASN A 19 -21.96 -1.12 0.22
C ASN A 19 -21.22 -0.75 -1.08
N ALA A 20 -21.96 -0.25 -2.07
CA ALA A 20 -21.41 0.24 -3.35
C ALA A 20 -20.56 -0.79 -4.12
N LEU A 21 -21.00 -2.06 -4.15
CA LEU A 21 -20.40 -3.06 -5.04
C LEU A 21 -20.81 -2.75 -6.50
N PRO A 22 -19.93 -3.00 -7.49
CA PRO A 22 -20.19 -2.70 -8.90
C PRO A 22 -21.09 -3.76 -9.58
N PHE A 23 -22.11 -4.24 -8.87
CA PHE A 23 -23.07 -5.24 -9.37
C PHE A 23 -24.46 -4.63 -9.50
N GLN A 24 -25.22 -5.10 -10.48
CA GLN A 24 -26.58 -4.69 -10.74
C GLN A 24 -27.58 -5.57 -9.95
N GLU A 25 -28.83 -5.13 -9.90
CA GLU A 25 -29.91 -5.93 -9.34
C GLU A 25 -30.09 -7.24 -10.14
N GLY A 26 -30.18 -8.37 -9.44
CA GLY A 26 -30.34 -9.69 -10.03
C GLY A 26 -29.03 -10.41 -10.38
N ASP A 27 -27.87 -9.74 -10.24
CA ASP A 27 -26.58 -10.39 -10.46
C ASP A 27 -26.32 -11.47 -9.40
N LEU A 28 -25.95 -12.67 -9.87
CA LEU A 28 -25.50 -13.74 -9.00
C LEU A 28 -24.03 -13.52 -8.63
N VAL A 29 -23.76 -13.30 -7.35
CA VAL A 29 -22.41 -13.04 -6.83
C VAL A 29 -21.98 -14.08 -5.81
N GLU A 30 -20.71 -14.46 -5.86
CA GLU A 30 -20.07 -15.31 -4.85
C GLU A 30 -19.34 -14.43 -3.82
N VAL A 31 -19.52 -14.74 -2.53
CA VAL A 31 -18.89 -14.00 -1.42
C VAL A 31 -17.91 -14.89 -0.67
N ILE A 32 -16.63 -14.49 -0.65
CA ILE A 32 -15.57 -15.20 0.06
C ILE A 32 -15.05 -14.32 1.21
N VAL A 33 -15.13 -14.82 2.45
CA VAL A 33 -14.65 -14.13 3.65
C VAL A 33 -13.33 -14.73 4.11
N LEU A 34 -12.26 -13.94 4.09
CA LEU A 34 -10.92 -14.35 4.53
C LEU A 34 -10.52 -13.61 5.81
N GLY A 35 -10.34 -14.33 6.91
CA GLY A 35 -9.81 -13.79 8.15
C GLY A 35 -8.37 -13.32 7.97
N ARG A 36 -8.11 -12.03 8.20
CA ARG A 36 -6.76 -11.47 8.15
C ARG A 36 -6.27 -11.16 9.55
N LYS A 37 -5.12 -11.73 9.93
CA LYS A 37 -4.35 -11.17 11.05
C LYS A 37 -3.99 -9.75 10.63
N GLY A 38 -4.47 -8.76 11.36
CA GLY A 38 -4.10 -7.37 11.09
C GLY A 38 -2.59 -7.33 10.95
N LYS A 39 -2.09 -6.83 9.80
CA LYS A 39 -0.72 -6.36 9.78
C LYS A 39 -0.73 -5.28 10.85
N VAL A 40 -0.19 -5.58 12.03
CA VAL A 40 0.37 -4.55 12.87
C VAL A 40 1.30 -3.86 11.89
N SER A 41 0.92 -2.69 11.39
CA SER A 41 1.92 -1.79 10.89
C SER A 41 2.82 -1.64 12.10
N LYS A 42 3.91 -2.42 12.15
CA LYS A 42 5.09 -1.94 12.83
C LYS A 42 5.22 -0.57 12.19
N SER A 43 4.87 0.46 12.93
CA SER A 43 5.40 1.77 12.66
C SER A 43 6.88 1.54 12.81
N THR A 44 7.52 1.05 11.74
CA THR A 44 8.93 1.22 11.55
C THR A 44 9.02 2.72 11.58
N SER A 45 9.35 3.26 12.76
CA SER A 45 9.49 4.69 12.94
C SER A 45 10.45 5.08 11.83
N SER A 46 9.92 5.78 10.82
CA SER A 46 10.71 6.03 9.63
C SER A 46 11.92 6.82 10.14
N PRO A 47 13.15 6.30 10.03
CA PRO A 47 14.28 6.81 10.82
C PRO A 47 14.62 8.28 10.51
N LEU A 48 14.08 8.77 9.40
CA LEU A 48 14.21 10.13 8.89
C LEU A 48 13.01 11.04 9.21
N ARG A 49 11.91 10.51 9.75
CA ARG A 49 10.71 11.32 10.08
C ARG A 49 11.06 12.31 11.19
N GLY A 50 10.87 13.60 10.91
CA GLY A 50 11.16 14.69 11.85
C GLY A 50 12.63 15.12 11.89
N LYS A 51 13.49 14.52 11.05
CA LYS A 51 14.88 14.99 10.89
C LYS A 51 14.95 15.98 9.73
N VAL A 52 15.72 17.04 9.90
CA VAL A 52 16.13 17.92 8.81
C VAL A 52 17.16 17.16 7.98
N ILE A 53 16.90 17.03 6.69
CA ILE A 53 17.81 16.39 5.73
C ILE A 53 18.47 17.50 4.94
N GLU A 54 19.80 17.54 5.00
CA GLU A 54 20.61 18.44 4.17
C GLU A 54 21.08 17.67 2.92
N TYR A 55 20.86 18.26 1.76
CA TYR A 55 21.37 17.76 0.49
C TYR A 55 22.62 18.53 0.13
N ILE A 56 23.78 17.88 0.27
CA ILE A 56 25.06 18.45 -0.12
C ILE A 56 25.24 18.17 -1.61
N ASP A 57 25.29 19.23 -2.42
CA ASP A 57 25.47 19.21 -3.87
C ASP A 57 24.66 18.10 -4.60
N PRO A 58 23.32 18.14 -4.51
CA PRO A 58 22.46 17.06 -5.02
C PRO A 58 22.52 16.88 -6.55
N THR A 59 23.08 17.85 -7.27
CA THR A 59 23.23 17.86 -8.72
C THR A 59 24.68 17.79 -9.16
N GLY A 60 25.61 17.56 -8.22
CA GLY A 60 27.02 17.38 -8.53
C GLY A 60 27.22 16.19 -9.48
N PRO A 61 28.27 16.22 -10.33
CA PRO A 61 28.58 15.11 -11.21
C PRO A 61 28.84 13.86 -10.39
N VAL A 62 28.04 12.81 -10.63
CA VAL A 62 28.20 11.54 -9.92
C VAL A 62 29.37 10.78 -10.51
N ALA A 63 30.43 10.64 -9.71
CA ALA A 63 31.51 9.71 -9.96
C ALA A 63 32.06 9.78 -11.41
N GLN A 64 32.23 11.00 -11.94
CA GLN A 64 32.63 11.26 -13.33
C GLN A 64 33.90 10.49 -13.71
N ASP A 65 34.83 10.35 -12.75
CA ASP A 65 36.10 9.65 -12.88
C ASP A 65 35.99 8.11 -12.73
N ASP A 66 34.89 7.61 -12.16
CA ASP A 66 34.62 6.16 -12.01
C ASP A 66 33.93 5.56 -13.24
N TRP A 67 33.51 6.41 -14.19
CA TRP A 67 32.97 5.97 -15.47
C TRP A 67 34.12 5.83 -16.47
N GLU A 68 34.64 4.61 -16.65
CA GLU A 68 35.70 4.27 -17.64
C GLU A 68 35.27 4.43 -19.12
N LEU A 69 34.24 5.22 -19.43
CA LEU A 69 33.64 5.33 -20.77
C LEU A 69 34.11 6.55 -21.59
N LEU A 70 35.12 7.28 -21.12
CA LEU A 70 35.73 8.39 -21.87
C LEU A 70 37.13 7.99 -22.36
N GLN A 71 37.18 7.12 -23.38
CA GLN A 71 38.34 6.96 -24.28
C GLN A 71 37.97 7.37 -25.70
#